data_AF-A0A939H2C2-F1
#
_entry.id   AF-A0A939H2C2-F1
#
_cell.length_a   1.000
_cell.length_b   1.000
_cell.length_c   1.000
_cell.angle_alpha   90.00
_cell.angle_beta   90.00
_cell.angle_gamma   90.00
#
_symmetry.space_group_name_H-M   'P 1'
#
loop_
_entity.id
_entity.type
_entity.pdbx_description
1 polymer ?
#
loop_
_entity_poly.entity_id
_entity_poly.type
_entity_poly.pdbx_seq_one_letter_code
_entity_poly.pdbx_strand_id
1 'polypeptide(L)' 'MNNRKMKEMNHECDACFNKAVDVRTEIFSYPSENENNAIRKIILYRCEQHLDTNVHEMRKLASIKRESKK' A
#
# COMPACT_ATOMS: atom_id res chain seq x y z
N MET A 1 15.71 20.48 -7.17
CA MET A 1 15.75 19.09 -6.65
C MET A 1 15.14 19.08 -5.26
N ASN A 2 13.93 18.53 -5.10
CA ASN A 2 13.25 18.49 -3.79
C ASN A 2 13.81 17.33 -2.95
N ASN A 3 14.80 17.65 -2.11
CA ASN A 3 15.28 16.77 -1.04
C ASN A 3 14.21 16.66 0.06
N ARG A 4 13.15 15.88 -0.18
CA ARG A 4 12.37 15.33 0.95
C ARG A 4 13.23 14.25 1.57
N LYS A 5 14.04 14.63 2.57
CA LYS A 5 14.64 13.68 3.52
C LYS A 5 13.51 12.75 3.97
N MET A 6 13.54 11.51 3.48
CA MET A 6 12.70 10.46 4.02
C MET A 6 13.14 10.28 5.45
N LYS A 7 12.38 10.84 6.40
CA LYS A 7 12.39 10.36 7.78
C LYS A 7 12.33 8.84 7.65
N GLU A 8 13.29 8.14 8.22
CA GLU A 8 13.25 6.69 8.27
C GLU A 8 11.87 6.28 8.75
N MET A 9 11.06 5.76 7.83
CA MET A 9 9.77 5.25 8.21
C MET A 9 10.06 3.97 8.97
N ASN A 10 9.83 3.97 10.27
CA ASN A 10 9.81 2.74 11.07
C ASN A 10 8.56 1.88 10.76
N HIS A 11 7.97 2.07 9.58
CA HIS A 11 6.84 1.30 9.10
C HIS A 11 7.35 0.14 8.25
N GLU A 12 6.73 -1.02 8.42
CA GLU A 12 6.87 -2.13 7.48
C GLU A 12 6.10 -1.82 6.19
N CYS A 13 6.52 -2.45 5.10
CA CYS A 13 5.71 -2.56 3.89
C CYS A 13 4.33 -3.13 4.23
N ASP A 14 3.27 -2.64 3.60
CA ASP A 14 1.94 -3.20 3.83
C ASP A 14 1.82 -4.62 3.28
N ALA A 15 2.58 -4.96 2.24
CA ALA A 15 2.56 -6.25 1.56
C ALA A 15 3.49 -7.32 2.18
N CYS A 16 4.56 -6.92 2.90
CA CYS A 16 5.52 -7.86 3.49
C CYS A 16 6.17 -7.30 4.76
N PHE A 17 7.12 -8.00 5.37
CA PHE A 17 7.76 -7.58 6.63
C PHE A 17 8.98 -6.67 6.45
N ASN A 18 9.37 -6.36 5.21
CA ASN A 18 10.52 -5.48 4.93
C ASN A 18 10.21 -4.02 5.30
N LYS A 19 11.24 -3.25 5.67
CA LYS A 19 11.12 -1.81 5.96
C LYS A 19 10.56 -1.07 4.74
N ALA A 20 9.60 -0.18 4.97
CA ALA A 20 9.06 0.66 3.93
C ALA A 20 10.06 1.78 3.58
N VAL A 21 10.29 1.95 2.28
CA VAL A 21 11.12 3.01 1.70
C VAL A 21 10.27 4.08 1.06
N ASP A 22 8.98 3.85 0.80
CA ASP A 22 8.12 4.81 0.14
C ASP A 22 6.71 4.77 0.72
N VAL A 23 6.05 5.92 0.72
CA VAL A 23 4.66 6.07 1.16
C VAL A 23 3.86 6.83 0.10
N ARG A 24 2.83 6.19 -0.42
CA ARG A 24 1.96 6.77 -1.44
C ARG A 24 0.52 6.81 -0.97
N THR A 25 -0.18 7.85 -1.38
CA THR A 25 -1.63 7.86 -1.26
C THR A 25 -2.22 7.48 -2.61
N GLU A 26 -3.02 6.42 -2.63
CA GLU A 26 -3.61 5.87 -3.84
C GLU A 26 -5.13 5.97 -3.77
N ILE A 27 -5.73 6.30 -4.91
CA ILE A 27 -7.17 6.40 -5.08
C ILE A 27 -7.59 5.27 -6.00
N PHE A 28 -8.59 4.50 -5.58
CA PHE A 28 -9.11 3.39 -6.38
C PHE A 28 -10.63 3.31 -6.25
N SER A 29 -11.27 2.82 -7.30
CA SER A 29 -12.70 2.52 -7.36
C SER A 29 -12.89 1.02 -7.51
N TYR A 30 -13.96 0.49 -6.90
CA TYR A 30 -14.38 -0.87 -7.16
C TYR A 30 -15.40 -0.91 -8.31
N PRO A 31 -15.23 -1.78 -9.31
CA PRO A 31 -16.30 -2.12 -10.22
C PRO A 31 -17.24 -3.06 -9.46
N SER A 32 -18.21 -2.53 -8.72
CA SER A 32 -19.27 -3.29 -8.09
C SER A 32 -20.60 -2.78 -8.63
N GLU A 33 -21.39 -3.66 -9.23
CA GLU A 33 -22.71 -3.33 -9.78
C GLU A 33 -23.73 -2.92 -8.69
N ASN A 34 -23.43 -3.12 -7.40
CA ASN A 34 -24.34 -2.88 -6.28
C ASN A 34 -23.85 -1.88 -5.23
N GLU A 35 -22.62 -1.34 -5.34
CA GLU A 35 -22.10 -0.38 -4.37
C GLU A 35 -21.67 0.92 -5.07
N ASN A 36 -22.62 1.85 -5.22
CA ASN A 36 -22.44 3.29 -5.46
C ASN A 36 -20.99 3.75 -5.71
N ASN A 37 -20.43 3.53 -6.92
CA ASN A 37 -19.17 4.10 -7.42
C ASN A 37 -18.22 4.68 -6.36
N ALA A 38 -17.85 3.88 -5.36
CA ALA A 38 -17.29 4.45 -4.14
C ALA A 38 -15.79 4.67 -4.37
N ILE A 39 -15.42 5.92 -4.64
CA ILE A 39 -14.01 6.33 -4.70
C ILE A 39 -13.43 6.20 -3.29
N ARG A 40 -12.43 5.32 -3.13
CA ARG A 40 -11.71 5.13 -1.87
C ARG A 40 -10.28 5.63 -1.99
N LYS A 41 -9.79 6.20 -0.90
CA LYS A 41 -8.42 6.69 -0.75
C LYS A 41 -7.72 5.85 0.31
N ILE A 42 -6.52 5.37 0.01
CA ILE A 42 -5.69 4.56 0.92
C ILE A 42 -4.27 5.12 0.96
N ILE A 43 -3.62 5.03 2.12
CA ILE A 43 -2.19 5.29 2.26
C ILE A 43 -1.49 3.93 2.27
N LEU A 44 -0.49 3.74 1.42
CA LEU A 44 0.27 2.51 1.28
C LEU A 44 1.75 2.74 1.56
N TYR A 45 2.31 1.89 2.41
CA TYR A 45 3.74 1.79 2.69
C TYR A 45 4.37 0.68 1.84
N ARG A 46 5.43 1.02 1.09
CA ARG A 46 6.06 0.14 0.09
C ARG A 46 7.54 -0.04 0.40
N CYS A 47 8.05 -1.27 0.32
CA CYS A 47 9.49 -1.53 0.26
C CYS A 47 9.98 -1.53 -1.20
N GLU A 48 11.29 -1.61 -1.41
CA GLU A 48 11.89 -1.60 -2.75
C GLU A 48 11.29 -2.65 -3.70
N GLN A 49 10.99 -3.85 -3.19
CA GLN A 49 10.40 -4.94 -3.98
C GLN A 49 8.95 -4.69 -4.41
N HIS A 50 8.25 -3.79 -3.71
CA HIS A 50 6.84 -3.49 -3.94
C HIS A 50 6.62 -2.04 -4.36
N LEU A 51 7.65 -1.35 -4.84
CA LEU A 51 7.56 0.07 -5.19
C LEU A 51 6.59 0.31 -6.36
N ASP A 52 6.54 -0.63 -7.30
CA ASP A 52 5.76 -0.54 -8.55
C ASP A 52 4.53 -1.47 -8.59
N THR A 53 4.26 -2.20 -7.51
CA THR A 53 3.08 -3.07 -7.40
C THR A 53 1.79 -2.24 -7.39
N ASN A 54 0.75 -2.57 -8.15
CA ASN A 54 -0.46 -1.74 -8.14
C ASN A 54 -1.26 -1.84 -6.81
N VAL A 55 -2.15 -0.88 -6.55
CA VAL A 55 -2.99 -0.81 -5.33
C VAL A 55 -3.78 -2.08 -5.04
N HIS A 56 -4.30 -2.76 -6.08
CA HIS A 56 -5.13 -3.95 -5.89
C HIS A 56 -4.28 -5.13 -5.41
N GLU A 57 -3.12 -5.34 -6.02
CA GLU A 57 -2.20 -6.40 -5.62
C GLU A 57 -1.57 -6.11 -4.25
N MET A 58 -1.20 -4.85 -3.97
CA MET A 58 -0.75 -4.44 -2.63
C MET A 58 -1.75 -4.82 -1.54
N ARG A 59 -3.05 -4.63 -1.80
CA ARG A 59 -4.11 -4.98 -0.84
C ARG A 59 -4.28 -6.49 -0.67
N LYS A 60 -4.16 -7.26 -1.75
CA LYS A 60 -4.18 -8.73 -1.69
C LYS A 60 -3.01 -9.25 -0.83
N LEU A 61 -1.80 -8.75 -1.08
CA LEU A 61 -0.61 -9.12 -0.31
C LEU A 61 -0.71 -8.68 1.16
N ALA A 62 -1.29 -7.51 1.43
CA ALA A 62 -1.54 -7.05 2.79
C ALA A 62 -2.50 -7.98 3.56
N SER A 63 -3.54 -8.52 2.90
CA SER A 63 -4.40 -9.54 3.51
C SER A 63 -3.61 -10.81 3.86
N ILE A 64 -2.79 -11.32 2.92
CA ILE A 64 -1.94 -12.50 3.13
C ILE A 64 -0.96 -12.29 4.29
N LYS A 65 -0.32 -11.12 4.36
CA LYS A 65 0.60 -10.76 5.46
C LYS A 65 -0.11 -10.79 6.82
N ARG A 66 -1.34 -10.26 6.90
CA ARG A 66 -2.13 -10.25 8.15
C ARG A 66 -2.49 -11.66 8.59
N GLU A 67 -2.83 -12.54 7.66
CA GLU A 67 -3.09 -13.95 7.94
C GLU A 67 -1.84 -14.67 8.44
N SER A 68 -0.66 -14.32 7.92
CA SER A 68 0.62 -14.87 8.36
C SER A 68 1.07 -14.39 9.74
N LYS A 69 0.44 -13.35 10.31
CA LYS A 69 0.67 -12.86 11.68
C LYS A 69 -0.28 -13.46 12.72
N LYS A 70 -1.28 -14.25 12.30
CA LYS A 70 -2.18 -14.98 13.19
C LYS A 70 -1.58 -16.33 13.57
#